data_AF-A0A415SDZ5-F1
#
_entry.id   AF-A0A415SDZ5-F1
#
_cell.length_a   1.000
_cell.length_b   1.000
_cell.length_c   1.000
_cell.angle_alpha   90.00
_cell.angle_beta   90.00
_cell.angle_gamma   90.00
#
_symmetry.space_group_name_H-M   'P 1'
#
loop_
_entity.id
_entity.type
_entity.pdbx_description
1 polymer ?
#
loop_
_entity_poly.entity_id
_entity_poly.type
_entity_poly.pdbx_seq_one_letter_code
_entity_poly.pdbx_strand_id
1 'polypeptide(L)' 'MQTNEKWQSFSWHCPNCGELTAGYQNASGTIKSECRRCHTVMVRRIMGRRHNRIDVFAPKGEDIGTDEFTAI' A
#
# COMPACT_ATOMS: atom_id res chain seq x y z
N MET A 1 -4.86 12.10 -28.80
CA MET A 1 -3.54 12.01 -28.14
C MET A 1 -3.50 10.67 -27.42
N GLN A 2 -2.73 9.69 -27.92
CA GLN A 2 -2.60 8.40 -27.25
C GLN A 2 -1.67 8.58 -26.06
N THR A 3 -2.21 8.52 -24.84
CA THR A 3 -1.42 8.52 -23.62
C THR A 3 -0.80 7.13 -23.48
N ASN A 4 0.48 6.99 -23.81
CA ASN A 4 1.27 5.83 -23.40
C ASN A 4 1.15 5.70 -21.88
N GLU A 5 0.34 4.76 -21.38
CA GLU A 5 0.24 4.43 -19.97
C GLU A 5 1.58 3.83 -19.53
N LYS A 6 2.49 4.72 -19.13
CA LYS A 6 3.79 4.34 -18.60
C LYS A 6 3.56 3.76 -17.20
N TRP A 7 3.57 2.42 -17.11
CA TRP A 7 3.67 1.73 -15.84
C TRP A 7 4.96 2.15 -15.12
N GLN A 8 4.83 3.02 -14.11
CA GLN A 8 5.98 3.48 -13.32
C GLN A 8 6.13 2.57 -12.09
N SER A 9 7.24 1.85 -12.01
CA SER A 9 7.59 1.08 -10.82
C SER A 9 8.07 2.01 -9.71
N PHE A 10 7.62 1.75 -8.48
CA PHE A 10 8.04 2.48 -7.30
C PHE A 10 8.37 1.50 -6.17
N SER A 11 9.50 1.70 -5.50
CA SER A 11 9.96 0.86 -4.40
C SER A 11 10.11 1.64 -3.10
N TRP A 12 9.76 1.00 -1.98
CA TRP A 12 9.93 1.54 -0.63
C TRP A 12 10.09 0.41 0.39
N HIS A 13 10.56 0.73 1.59
CA HIS A 13 10.65 -0.25 2.66
C HIS A 13 9.28 -0.44 3.33
N CYS A 14 8.89 -1.70 3.54
CA CYS A 14 7.65 -2.04 4.22
C CYS A 14 7.62 -1.39 5.61
N PRO A 15 6.62 -0.56 5.95
CA PRO A 15 6.52 0.06 7.28
C PRO A 15 6.32 -0.95 8.41
N ASN A 16 5.87 -2.17 8.11
CA ASN A 16 5.66 -3.22 9.10
C ASN A 16 6.95 -4.00 9.44
N CYS A 17 7.70 -4.48 8.44
CA CYS A 17 8.85 -5.36 8.67
C CYS A 17 10.20 -4.86 8.09
N GLY A 18 10.22 -3.73 7.40
CA GLY A 18 11.41 -3.15 6.79
C GLY A 18 11.81 -3.72 5.42
N GLU A 19 11.21 -4.82 4.96
CA GLU A 19 11.55 -5.46 3.67
C GLU A 19 11.32 -4.53 2.47
N LEU A 20 12.22 -4.56 1.47
CA LEU A 20 12.06 -3.77 0.26
C LEU A 20 10.87 -4.28 -0.56
N THR A 21 9.87 -3.43 -0.72
CA THR A 21 8.65 -3.72 -1.48
C THR A 21 8.60 -2.84 -2.72
N ALA A 22 8.04 -3.37 -3.81
CA ALA A 22 7.80 -2.63 -5.04
C ALA A 22 6.35 -2.78 -5.49
N GLY A 23 5.83 -1.75 -6.14
CA GLY A 23 4.51 -1.74 -6.76
C GLY A 23 4.50 -0.89 -8.02
N TYR A 24 3.41 -0.97 -8.78
CA TYR A 24 3.22 -0.18 -10.00
C TYR A 24 2.21 0.93 -9.75
N GLN A 25 2.54 2.13 -10.23
CA GLN A 25 1.66 3.28 -10.17
C GLN A 25 0.64 3.21 -11.31
N ASN A 26 -0.63 3.42 -10.98
CA ASN A 26 -1.70 3.58 -11.96
C ASN A 26 -1.85 5.04 -12.43
N ALA A 27 -2.72 5.28 -13.41
CA ALA A 27 -2.97 6.63 -13.94
C ALA A 27 -3.47 7.64 -12.89
N SER A 28 -4.07 7.20 -11.78
CA SER A 28 -4.49 8.06 -10.67
C SER A 28 -3.40 8.33 -9.63
N GLY A 29 -2.17 7.89 -9.88
CA GLY A 29 -1.03 8.09 -8.98
C GLY A 29 -1.02 7.17 -7.75
N THR A 30 -1.91 6.18 -7.70
CA THR A 30 -2.01 5.21 -6.61
C THR A 30 -1.11 4.01 -6.89
N ILE A 31 -0.42 3.53 -5.86
CA ILE A 31 0.43 2.35 -5.92
C ILE A 31 -0.09 1.35 -4.89
N LYS A 32 -0.42 0.13 -5.33
CA LYS A 32 -0.75 -0.99 -4.44
C LYS A 32 0.40 -1.99 -4.45
N SER A 33 0.78 -2.49 -3.28
CA SER A 33 1.78 -3.55 -3.15
C SER A 33 1.47 -4.47 -1.96
N GLU A 34 2.05 -5.66 -2.01
CA GLU A 34 2.06 -6.62 -0.91
C GLU A 34 3.52 -6.87 -0.54
N CYS A 35 3.84 -6.80 0.76
CA CYS A 35 5.17 -7.14 1.24
C CYS A 35 5.40 -8.64 1.09
N ARG A 36 6.50 -9.05 0.44
CA ARG A 36 6.80 -10.48 0.23
C ARG A 36 7.22 -11.22 1.50
N ARG A 37 7.56 -10.51 2.58
CA ARG A 37 8.04 -11.10 3.84
C ARG A 37 6.92 -11.26 4.86
N CYS A 38 6.21 -10.18 5.16
CA CYS A 38 5.16 -10.20 6.19
C CYS A 38 3.74 -10.17 5.61
N HIS A 39 3.57 -10.10 4.28
CA HIS A 39 2.26 -10.10 3.61
C HIS A 39 1.32 -8.93 3.96
N THR A 40 1.83 -7.90 4.64
CA THR A 40 1.15 -6.61 4.80
C THR A 40 0.83 -6.01 3.44
N VAL A 41 -0.44 -5.65 3.23
CA VAL A 41 -0.90 -4.95 2.03
C VAL A 41 -0.77 -3.46 2.25
N MET A 42 -0.24 -2.74 1.26
CA MET A 42 -0.01 -1.30 1.33
C MET A 42 -0.61 -0.60 0.13
N VAL A 43 -1.27 0.53 0.38
CA VAL A 43 -1.80 1.43 -0.67
C VAL A 43 -1.23 2.82 -0.46
N ARG A 44 -0.38 3.24 -1.39
CA ARG A 44 0.26 4.56 -1.38
C ARG A 44 -0.46 5.52 -2.32
N ARG A 45 -0.74 6.73 -1.86
CA ARG A 45 -1.32 7.83 -2.64
C ARG A 45 -0.51 9.11 -2.48
N ILE A 46 -0.32 9.84 -3.56
CA ILE A 46 0.29 11.18 -3.54
C ILE A 46 -0.81 12.19 -3.23
N MET A 47 -0.73 12.85 -2.08
CA MET A 47 -1.72 13.87 -1.65
C MET A 47 -1.26 15.28 -2.00
N GLY A 48 0.05 15.47 -2.22
CA GLY A 48 0.65 16.72 -2.64
C GLY A 48 2.17 16.59 -2.76
N ARG A 49 2.85 17.67 -3.13
CA ARG A 49 4.31 17.66 -3.41
C ARG A 49 5.17 17.09 -2.27
N ARG A 50 4.75 17.32 -1.01
CA ARG A 50 5.46 16.87 0.20
C ARG A 50 4.64 15.92 1.07
N HIS A 51 3.50 15.43 0.58
CA HIS A 51 2.58 14.61 1.36
C HIS A 51 2.22 13.36 0.59
N ASN A 52 2.67 12.22 1.10
CA ASN A 52 2.22 10.91 0.66
C ASN A 52 1.51 10.23 1.82
N ARG A 53 0.40 9.57 1.52
CA ARG A 53 -0.30 8.72 2.47
C ARG A 53 -0.04 7.27 2.10
N ILE A 54 0.31 6.45 3.08
CA ILE A 54 0.42 4.99 2.93
C ILE A 54 -0.59 4.38 3.89
N ASP A 55 -1.66 3.82 3.33
CA ASP A 55 -2.56 2.97 4.10
C ASP A 55 -1.91 1.59 4.22
N VAL A 56 -1.74 1.11 5.46
CA VAL A 56 -1.10 -0.17 5.80
C VAL A 56 -2.18 -1.08 6.39
N PHE A 57 -2.39 -2.24 5.78
CA PHE A 57 -3.38 -3.21 6.20
C PHE A 57 -2.69 -4.44 6.79
N ALA A 58 -3.27 -4.98 7.86
CA ALA A 58 -2.80 -6.22 8.47
C ALA A 58 -2.66 -7.33 7.40
N PRO A 59 -1.68 -8.24 7.57
CA PRO A 59 -1.62 -9.47 6.78
C PRO A 59 -2.95 -10.22 6.89
N LYS A 60 -3.30 -10.98 5.84
CA LYS A 60 -4.52 -11.80 5.87
C LYS A 60 -4.46 -12.78 7.04
N GLY A 61 -5.50 -12.82 7.88
CA GLY A 61 -5.59 -13.71 9.03
C GLY A 61 -5.05 -13.12 10.34
N GLU A 62 -4.53 -11.88 10.31
CA GLU A 62 -4.15 -11.10 11.49
C GLU A 62 -5.11 -9.91 11.74
N ASP A 63 -6.25 -9.90 11.06
CA ASP A 63 -7.31 -8.94 11.30
C ASP A 63 -7.93 -9.16 12.68
N ILE A 64 -7.92 -8.09 13.50
CA ILE A 64 -8.68 -8.05 14.75
C ILE A 64 -10.14 -8.19 14.34
N GLY A 65 -10.74 -9.33 14.65
CA GLY A 65 -12.15 -9.59 14.33
C GLY A 65 -13.00 -8.41 14.78
N THR A 66 -13.83 -7.90 13.86
CA THR A 66 -14.79 -6.82 14.15
C THR A 66 -15.78 -7.18 15.27
N ASP A 67 -15.76 -8.42 15.73
CA ASP A 67 -16.62 -8.99 16.75
C ASP A 67 -16.29 -8.47 18.17
N GLU A 68 -15.09 -7.93 18.41
CA GLU A 68 -14.69 -7.42 19.75
C GLU A 68 -15.03 -5.94 20.00
N PHE A 69 -15.30 -5.14 18.96
CA PHE A 69 -15.60 -3.71 19.10
C PHE A 69 -17.09 -3.41 19.38
N THR A 70 -17.96 -4.42 19.36
CA THR A 70 -19.41 -4.24 19.61
C THR A 70 -19.79 -4.43 21.09
N ALA A 71 -18.81 -4.61 21.98
CA ALA A 71 -19.01 -4.93 23.40
C ALA A 71 -18.80 -3.74 24.37
N ILE A 72 -19.08 -2.50 23.94
CA ILE A 72 -19.13 -1.32 24.82
C ILE A 72 -20.45 -0.58 24.64
#